data_AF-A0A327X0S3-F1
#
_entry.id   AF-A0A327X0S3-F1
#
_cell.length_a   1.000
_cell.length_b   1.000
_cell.length_c   1.000
_cell.angle_alpha   90.00
_cell.angle_beta   90.00
_cell.angle_gamma   90.00
#
_symmetry.space_group_name_H-M   'P 1'
#
loop_
_entity.id
_entity.type
_entity.pdbx_description
1 polymer ?
#
loop_
_entity_poly.entity_id
_entity_poly.type
_entity_poly.pdbx_seq_one_letter_code
_entity_poly.pdbx_strand_id
1 'polypeptide(L)'
;MKKKPAFWHRPEQFSFVNPFGPRFLKNRIRMMNQTARYRRSWPVYVFLLALVSLVTTMAAVVKQKRKTGAPVAAKPVEKPVITRSAIPKKAMPGKDPKTVEKPVITLIERPATVPDSVRNLAGVTVTDIEKQSRYAVRKGDRIYWVITPKMSFKELAELKQIIENDTRYTFDFTEIKFDPFQLYIDAIKVNVHKEKGGSGSTDEGDESDEPIKSIGGYLSRTERGELGIGGVSGADNLGTPSALKQVAEEDEKAVAGLIAQNRMRYFILKNELSGPGSSRQIIGQWLRDNPGRRNEELGVFINTENRLQLYQPENVTLLINGREMNTSEVTQVDSKELHTVIVKDIQDGPSGSGRKKRYVQLFMNQP
;
A
#
# COMPACT_ATOMS: atom_id res chain seq x y z
N MET A 1 64.39 -22.36 -19.07
CA MET A 1 64.20 -20.90 -18.92
C MET A 1 63.46 -20.35 -20.14
N LYS A 2 62.19 -19.95 -19.97
CA LYS A 2 61.41 -19.20 -20.98
C LYS A 2 60.66 -18.09 -20.26
N LYS A 3 61.08 -16.84 -20.49
CA LYS A 3 60.43 -15.63 -19.96
C LYS A 3 59.11 -15.43 -20.72
N LYS A 4 58.00 -15.29 -19.99
CA LYS A 4 56.73 -14.78 -20.54
C LYS A 4 56.69 -13.26 -20.38
N PRO A 5 56.19 -12.49 -21.36
CA PRO A 5 56.10 -11.05 -21.26
C PRO A 5 54.94 -10.61 -20.38
N ALA A 6 55.17 -9.52 -19.65
CA ALA A 6 54.18 -8.80 -18.88
C ALA A 6 53.18 -8.09 -19.81
N PHE A 7 51.89 -8.39 -19.66
CA PHE A 7 50.82 -7.59 -20.26
C PHE A 7 50.33 -6.56 -19.26
N TRP A 8 50.47 -5.30 -19.67
CA TRP A 8 49.96 -4.12 -19.00
C TRP A 8 48.43 -4.06 -19.11
N HIS A 9 47.73 -3.90 -17.99
CA HIS A 9 46.31 -3.56 -17.97
C HIS A 9 46.16 -2.06 -18.27
N ARG A 10 45.41 -1.73 -19.34
CA ARG A 10 44.83 -0.40 -19.55
C ARG A 10 43.38 -0.43 -19.04
N PRO A 11 42.93 0.55 -18.22
CA PRO A 11 41.59 0.56 -17.67
C PRO A 11 40.71 1.63 -18.33
N GLU A 12 40.32 1.49 -19.60
CA GLU A 12 39.26 2.34 -20.18
C GLU A 12 38.52 1.58 -21.28
N GLN A 13 37.32 1.08 -20.95
CA GLN A 13 36.13 0.98 -21.82
C GLN A 13 35.06 0.10 -21.13
N PHE A 14 34.45 0.63 -20.06
CA PHE A 14 33.10 0.19 -19.70
C PHE A 14 32.12 0.86 -20.67
N SER A 15 31.90 0.23 -21.82
CA SER A 15 30.71 0.52 -22.61
C SER A 15 29.55 -0.23 -21.97
N PHE A 16 28.57 0.50 -21.45
CA PHE A 16 27.26 -0.07 -21.11
C PHE A 16 26.53 -0.40 -22.43
N VAL A 17 26.99 -1.43 -23.13
CA VAL A 17 26.23 -2.02 -24.23
C VAL A 17 25.18 -2.90 -23.57
N ASN A 18 24.02 -2.30 -23.39
CA ASN A 18 22.77 -2.95 -23.07
C ASN A 18 22.65 -4.26 -23.92
N PRO A 19 22.68 -5.47 -23.33
CA PRO A 19 22.59 -6.71 -24.09
C PRO A 19 21.13 -6.99 -24.48
N PHE A 20 20.43 -6.01 -25.06
CA PHE A 20 19.20 -6.26 -25.79
C PHE A 20 19.55 -6.86 -27.14
N GLY A 21 19.93 -8.14 -27.13
CA GLY A 21 20.19 -8.88 -28.36
C GLY A 21 18.95 -8.92 -29.27
N PRO A 22 19.13 -9.12 -30.60
CA PRO A 22 18.04 -9.11 -31.59
C PRO A 22 16.93 -10.14 -31.33
N ARG A 23 17.18 -11.13 -30.46
CA ARG A 23 16.18 -12.11 -30.00
C ARG A 23 15.10 -11.49 -29.11
N PHE A 24 15.41 -10.46 -28.31
CA PHE A 24 14.42 -9.77 -27.48
C PHE A 24 13.46 -8.92 -28.31
N LEU A 25 13.97 -8.25 -29.35
CA LEU A 25 13.14 -7.49 -30.28
C LEU A 25 12.17 -8.40 -31.03
N LYS A 26 12.65 -9.57 -31.48
CA LYS A 26 11.81 -10.57 -32.16
C LYS A 26 10.73 -11.16 -31.25
N ASN A 27 11.04 -11.42 -29.98
CA ASN A 27 10.05 -11.87 -28.99
C ASN A 27 9.03 -10.78 -28.66
N ARG A 28 9.44 -9.51 -28.57
CA ARG A 28 8.53 -8.38 -28.33
C ARG A 28 7.61 -8.11 -29.51
N ILE A 29 8.12 -8.17 -30.74
CA ILE A 29 7.30 -8.05 -31.96
C ILE A 29 6.34 -9.24 -32.08
N ARG A 30 6.76 -10.45 -31.72
CA ARG A 30 5.88 -11.64 -31.70
C ARG A 30 4.76 -11.50 -30.66
N MET A 31 5.05 -10.95 -29.47
CA MET A 31 4.02 -10.66 -28.47
C MET A 31 3.06 -9.56 -28.93
N MET A 32 3.56 -8.47 -29.54
CA MET A 32 2.71 -7.41 -30.10
C MET A 32 1.81 -7.92 -31.25
N ASN A 33 2.31 -8.81 -32.11
CA ASN A 33 1.49 -9.41 -33.17
C ASN A 33 0.54 -10.49 -32.66
N GLN A 34 0.76 -11.08 -31.48
CA GLN A 34 -0.21 -11.95 -30.83
C GLN A 34 -1.37 -11.15 -30.22
N THR A 35 -1.16 -9.90 -29.79
CA THR A 35 -2.23 -9.01 -29.30
C THR A 35 -3.21 -8.63 -30.42
N ALA A 36 -2.79 -8.66 -31.69
CA ALA A 36 -3.67 -8.43 -32.84
C ALA A 36 -4.66 -9.59 -33.12
N ARG A 37 -4.53 -10.75 -32.45
CA ARG A 37 -5.50 -11.87 -32.55
C ARG A 37 -6.75 -11.68 -31.69
N TYR A 38 -6.87 -10.57 -30.96
CA TYR A 38 -8.06 -10.19 -30.18
C TYR A 38 -9.24 -9.67 -31.05
N ARG A 39 -9.33 -10.08 -32.33
CA ARG A 39 -10.50 -9.83 -33.19
C ARG A 39 -11.61 -10.88 -33.06
N ARG A 40 -11.45 -11.90 -32.20
CA ARG A 40 -12.40 -13.01 -32.06
C ARG A 40 -13.60 -12.70 -31.16
N SER A 41 -13.66 -11.52 -30.53
CA SER A 41 -14.76 -11.08 -29.66
C SER A 41 -15.84 -10.24 -30.36
N TRP A 42 -15.68 -9.89 -31.64
CA TRP A 42 -16.71 -9.14 -32.39
C TRP A 42 -18.12 -9.81 -32.41
N PRO A 43 -18.28 -11.14 -32.58
CA PRO A 43 -19.62 -11.74 -32.56
C PRO A 43 -20.30 -11.63 -31.19
N VAL A 44 -19.53 -11.55 -30.09
CA VAL A 44 -20.07 -11.40 -28.73
C VAL A 44 -20.73 -10.02 -28.56
N TYR A 45 -20.11 -8.96 -29.10
CA TYR A 45 -20.67 -7.61 -29.05
C TYR A 45 -21.90 -7.45 -29.93
N VAL A 46 -21.92 -8.08 -31.11
CA VAL A 46 -23.11 -8.09 -31.98
C VAL A 46 -24.27 -8.80 -31.29
N PHE A 47 -24.01 -9.90 -30.58
CA PHE A 47 -25.04 -10.62 -29.83
C PHE A 47 -25.57 -9.83 -28.63
N LEU A 48 -24.68 -9.14 -27.90
CA LEU A 48 -25.07 -8.24 -26.80
C LEU A 48 -25.93 -7.07 -27.28
N LEU A 49 -25.59 -6.44 -28.41
CA LEU A 49 -26.39 -5.36 -28.99
C LEU A 49 -27.77 -5.86 -29.45
N ALA A 50 -27.85 -7.06 -30.04
CA ALA A 50 -29.12 -7.67 -30.41
C ALA A 50 -30.01 -7.91 -29.18
N LEU A 51 -29.45 -8.45 -28.09
CA LEU A 51 -30.18 -8.66 -26.83
C LEU A 51 -30.70 -7.35 -26.23
N VAL A 52 -29.87 -6.30 -26.18
CA VAL A 52 -30.29 -4.99 -25.67
C VAL A 52 -31.41 -4.40 -26.53
N SER A 53 -31.32 -4.54 -27.87
CA SER A 53 -32.37 -4.06 -28.76
C SER A 53 -33.71 -4.77 -28.54
N LEU A 54 -33.69 -6.09 -28.26
CA LEU A 54 -34.88 -6.90 -27.98
C LEU A 54 -35.54 -6.53 -26.64
N VAL A 55 -34.74 -6.30 -25.60
CA VAL A 55 -35.25 -5.87 -24.28
C VAL A 55 -35.87 -4.47 -24.37
N THR A 56 -35.27 -3.59 -25.17
CA THR A 56 -35.76 -2.20 -25.32
C THR A 56 -37.10 -2.16 -26.08
N THR A 57 -37.27 -2.97 -27.12
CA THR A 57 -38.55 -3.05 -27.86
C THR A 57 -39.66 -3.70 -27.01
N MET A 58 -39.35 -4.72 -26.22
CA MET A 58 -40.30 -5.32 -25.26
C MET A 58 -40.77 -4.30 -24.21
N ALA A 59 -39.86 -3.49 -23.65
CA ALA A 59 -40.20 -2.44 -22.68
C ALA A 59 -41.11 -1.35 -23.26
N ALA A 60 -40.93 -0.99 -24.54
CA ALA A 60 -41.78 -0.02 -25.23
C ALA A 60 -43.22 -0.54 -25.42
N VAL A 61 -43.38 -1.82 -25.78
CA VAL A 61 -44.71 -2.45 -25.97
C VAL A 61 -45.48 -2.56 -24.65
N VAL A 62 -44.81 -2.88 -23.55
CA VAL A 62 -45.43 -2.92 -22.21
C VAL A 62 -45.89 -1.52 -21.76
N LYS A 63 -45.14 -0.47 -22.12
CA LYS A 63 -45.51 0.92 -21.80
C LYS A 63 -46.70 1.42 -22.61
N GLN A 64 -46.91 0.88 -23.82
CA GLN A 64 -48.03 1.24 -24.69
C GLN A 64 -49.35 0.63 -24.21
N LYS A 65 -49.34 -0.61 -23.68
CA LYS A 65 -50.54 -1.25 -23.11
C LYS A 65 -51.07 -0.59 -21.83
N ARG A 66 -50.23 0.17 -21.10
CA ARG A 66 -50.66 0.89 -19.88
C ARG A 66 -51.35 2.23 -20.14
N LYS A 67 -51.33 2.76 -21.37
CA LYS A 67 -51.92 4.08 -21.69
C LYS A 67 -53.38 4.03 -22.17
N THR A 68 -53.99 2.85 -22.28
CA THR A 68 -55.36 2.69 -22.80
C THR A 68 -56.43 2.53 -21.70
N GLY A 69 -56.15 2.97 -20.48
CA GLY A 69 -57.14 3.12 -19.41
C GLY A 69 -57.75 4.53 -19.45
N ALA A 70 -59.06 4.62 -19.65
CA ALA A 70 -59.82 5.86 -19.81
C ALA A 70 -59.66 6.86 -18.63
N PRO A 71 -59.71 8.17 -18.88
CA PRO A 71 -59.64 9.18 -17.82
C PRO A 71 -60.94 9.23 -17.03
N VAL A 72 -60.88 8.88 -15.75
CA VAL A 72 -61.96 9.14 -14.78
C VAL A 72 -61.86 10.61 -14.35
N ALA A 73 -62.96 11.33 -14.51
CA ALA A 73 -63.11 12.76 -14.22
C ALA A 73 -62.83 13.07 -12.74
N ALA A 74 -61.86 13.96 -12.48
CA ALA A 74 -61.68 14.60 -11.19
C ALA A 74 -62.48 15.91 -11.14
N LYS A 75 -63.36 16.03 -10.13
CA LYS A 75 -64.15 17.24 -9.84
C LYS A 75 -63.26 18.40 -9.36
N PRO A 76 -63.66 19.66 -9.61
CA PRO A 76 -62.85 20.85 -9.32
C PRO A 76 -63.16 21.42 -7.93
N VAL A 77 -62.15 21.76 -7.14
CA VAL A 77 -62.34 22.65 -5.95
C VAL A 77 -61.09 23.53 -5.75
N GLU A 78 -61.24 24.79 -6.19
CA GLU A 78 -60.92 26.06 -5.52
C GLU A 78 -59.49 26.33 -4.98
N LYS A 79 -58.81 27.29 -5.64
CA LYS A 79 -57.92 28.27 -4.98
C LYS A 79 -58.80 29.39 -4.41
N PRO A 80 -58.38 30.14 -3.36
CA PRO A 80 -57.69 31.39 -3.68
C PRO A 80 -56.74 31.97 -2.59
N VAL A 81 -56.03 33.01 -3.05
CA VAL A 81 -55.49 34.17 -2.33
C VAL A 81 -54.08 34.13 -1.76
N ILE A 82 -53.28 34.94 -2.45
CA ILE A 82 -51.98 35.54 -2.14
C ILE A 82 -52.13 36.53 -0.97
N THR A 83 -51.19 36.50 -0.01
CA THR A 83 -50.76 37.73 0.66
C THR A 83 -49.24 37.72 0.82
N ARG A 84 -48.58 38.51 -0.04
CA ARG A 84 -47.21 38.99 0.16
C ARG A 84 -47.23 40.01 1.30
N SER A 85 -46.30 39.88 2.26
CA SER A 85 -45.87 41.02 3.07
C SER A 85 -44.35 41.10 3.02
N ALA A 86 -43.88 42.27 2.62
CA ALA A 86 -42.49 42.61 2.38
C ALA A 86 -42.12 43.76 3.32
N ILE A 87 -41.10 43.61 4.17
CA ILE A 87 -40.29 44.73 4.69
C ILE A 87 -38.90 44.16 5.10
N PRO A 88 -37.83 44.96 5.28
CA PRO A 88 -36.87 45.28 4.23
C PRO A 88 -35.41 44.93 4.60
N LYS A 89 -34.53 44.97 3.59
CA LYS A 89 -33.07 44.97 3.74
C LYS A 89 -32.60 46.14 4.60
N LYS A 90 -31.79 45.87 5.62
CA LYS A 90 -30.86 46.84 6.20
C LYS A 90 -29.44 46.31 6.03
N ALA A 91 -28.70 46.98 5.15
CA ALA A 91 -27.26 46.80 4.99
C ALA A 91 -26.53 47.62 6.06
N MET A 92 -25.51 47.03 6.68
CA MET A 92 -24.37 47.78 7.17
C MET A 92 -23.07 46.98 6.97
N PRO A 93 -21.93 47.67 6.86
CA PRO A 93 -20.74 47.20 6.17
C PRO A 93 -19.65 46.70 7.13
N GLY A 94 -18.69 45.95 6.57
CA GLY A 94 -17.29 46.00 6.98
C GLY A 94 -16.88 45.14 8.17
N LYS A 95 -16.35 43.95 7.87
CA LYS A 95 -15.06 43.49 8.43
C LYS A 95 -14.58 42.26 7.66
N ASP A 96 -13.52 42.44 6.90
CA ASP A 96 -12.79 41.35 6.26
C ASP A 96 -12.31 40.34 7.32
N PRO A 97 -12.66 39.05 7.22
CA PRO A 97 -11.93 38.04 7.96
C PRO A 97 -10.65 37.71 7.19
N LYS A 98 -9.52 38.11 7.78
CA LYS A 98 -8.15 37.67 7.47
C LYS A 98 -8.14 36.25 6.90
N THR A 99 -7.76 36.14 5.64
CA THR A 99 -7.36 34.89 4.99
C THR A 99 -6.13 34.35 5.71
N VAL A 100 -6.34 33.41 6.64
CA VAL A 100 -5.26 32.56 7.18
C VAL A 100 -5.05 31.44 6.16
N GLU A 101 -3.86 31.41 5.57
CA GLU A 101 -3.45 30.41 4.57
C GLU A 101 -3.61 28.97 5.11
N LYS A 102 -4.23 28.12 4.28
CA LYS A 102 -4.30 26.67 4.48
C LYS A 102 -2.88 26.09 4.35
N PRO A 103 -2.43 25.19 5.25
CA PRO A 103 -1.29 24.34 4.94
C PRO A 103 -1.77 23.25 3.97
N VAL A 104 -1.61 23.48 2.67
CA VAL A 104 -1.56 22.39 1.69
C VAL A 104 -0.18 21.77 1.86
N ILE A 105 -0.11 20.55 2.38
CA ILE A 105 1.15 19.83 2.52
C ILE A 105 1.55 19.39 1.11
N THR A 106 2.43 20.14 0.47
CA THR A 106 3.28 19.65 -0.61
C THR A 106 4.14 18.53 -0.01
N LEU A 107 4.12 17.35 -0.65
CA LEU A 107 4.93 16.19 -0.28
C LEU A 107 6.42 16.57 -0.34
N ILE A 108 6.98 17.07 0.76
CA ILE A 108 8.43 17.23 0.91
C ILE A 108 8.93 15.89 1.44
N GLU A 109 9.50 15.10 0.53
CA GLU A 109 10.36 13.97 0.88
C GLU A 109 11.50 14.51 1.76
N ARG A 110 11.37 14.26 3.07
CA ARG A 110 12.48 14.41 4.00
C ARG A 110 13.23 13.09 3.96
N PRO A 111 14.47 13.01 3.43
CA PRO A 111 15.25 11.80 3.52
C PRO A 111 15.48 11.51 5.01
N ALA A 112 14.93 10.41 5.48
CA ALA A 112 15.20 9.90 6.82
C ALA A 112 16.71 9.67 6.90
N THR A 113 17.38 10.47 7.73
CA THR A 113 18.80 10.34 8.00
C THR A 113 18.97 9.08 8.84
N VAL A 114 19.50 8.03 8.21
CA VAL A 114 19.92 6.80 8.87
C VAL A 114 21.05 7.17 9.83
N PRO A 115 20.98 6.86 11.13
CA PRO A 115 22.12 7.00 12.00
C PRO A 115 23.10 5.87 11.69
N ASP A 116 24.20 6.20 11.01
CA ASP A 116 25.40 5.38 10.91
C ASP A 116 25.99 5.20 12.32
N SER A 117 25.57 4.13 12.99
CA SER A 117 26.18 3.70 14.25
C SER A 117 27.02 2.45 14.00
N VAL A 118 28.17 2.65 13.35
CA VAL A 118 29.29 1.72 13.41
C VAL A 118 29.90 1.82 14.81
N ARG A 119 29.39 1.02 15.75
CA ARG A 119 30.09 0.75 17.01
C ARG A 119 30.79 -0.59 16.92
N ASN A 120 32.11 -0.50 16.95
CA ASN A 120 33.07 -1.59 17.08
C ASN A 120 32.67 -2.52 18.24
N LEU A 121 32.30 -3.76 17.92
CA LEU A 121 32.36 -4.87 18.89
C LEU A 121 33.75 -5.49 18.80
N ALA A 122 34.65 -5.00 19.67
CA ALA A 122 35.86 -5.71 20.03
C ALA A 122 35.57 -6.53 21.30
N GLY A 123 35.85 -7.83 21.25
CA GLY A 123 36.08 -8.64 22.46
C GLY A 123 35.11 -9.77 22.74
N VAL A 124 35.09 -10.81 21.88
CA VAL A 124 34.92 -12.20 22.33
C VAL A 124 35.85 -13.08 21.50
N THR A 125 36.92 -13.57 22.12
CA THR A 125 37.86 -14.54 21.53
C THR A 125 37.29 -15.96 21.65
N VAL A 126 36.79 -16.50 20.53
CA VAL A 126 37.09 -17.86 20.06
C VAL A 126 37.15 -17.80 18.54
N THR A 127 38.34 -18.01 18.00
CA THR A 127 38.70 -18.16 16.59
C THR A 127 37.87 -19.24 15.91
N ASP A 128 37.15 -18.87 14.83
CA ASP A 128 36.66 -19.72 13.70
C ASP A 128 35.43 -19.11 13.01
N ILE A 129 35.00 -17.91 13.40
CA ILE A 129 33.85 -17.23 12.81
C ILE A 129 34.34 -16.08 11.91
N GLU A 130 34.25 -16.26 10.59
CA GLU A 130 34.62 -15.26 9.60
C GLU A 130 33.35 -14.54 9.10
N LYS A 131 33.23 -13.24 9.37
CA LYS A 131 32.08 -12.43 8.96
C LYS A 131 32.12 -12.15 7.46
N GLN A 132 31.12 -12.60 6.72
CA GLN A 132 30.99 -12.33 5.27
C GLN A 132 30.17 -11.07 5.00
N SER A 133 29.09 -10.88 5.76
CA SER A 133 28.28 -9.66 5.73
C SER A 133 27.60 -9.43 7.09
N ARG A 134 26.67 -8.48 7.16
CA ARG A 134 25.79 -8.32 8.33
C ARG A 134 24.90 -9.55 8.56
N TYR A 135 24.52 -10.23 7.49
CA TYR A 135 23.51 -11.29 7.48
C TYR A 135 24.06 -12.69 7.14
N ALA A 136 25.37 -12.80 6.88
CA ALA A 136 26.03 -14.05 6.58
C ALA A 136 27.37 -14.17 7.30
N VAL A 137 27.63 -15.34 7.86
CA VAL A 137 28.81 -15.65 8.67
C VAL A 137 29.30 -17.05 8.33
N ARG A 138 30.61 -17.21 8.12
CA ARG A 138 31.24 -18.50 7.90
C ARG A 138 31.75 -19.06 9.23
N LYS A 139 31.52 -20.35 9.48
CA LYS A 139 32.06 -21.10 10.62
C LYS A 139 32.43 -22.51 10.16
N GLY A 140 33.74 -22.78 10.07
CA GLY A 140 34.27 -24.00 9.45
C GLY A 140 33.82 -24.14 7.99
N ASP A 141 33.37 -25.33 7.60
CA ASP A 141 32.88 -25.62 6.25
C ASP A 141 31.42 -25.19 5.99
N ARG A 142 30.82 -24.42 6.90
CA ARG A 142 29.43 -23.98 6.81
C ARG A 142 29.33 -22.47 6.71
N ILE A 143 28.43 -22.01 5.84
CA ILE A 143 27.94 -20.64 5.85
C ILE A 143 26.61 -20.63 6.57
N TYR A 144 26.51 -19.79 7.59
CA TYR A 144 25.27 -19.45 8.26
C TYR A 144 24.73 -18.15 7.70
N TRP A 145 23.42 -18.09 7.52
CA TRP A 145 22.75 -16.91 6.99
C TRP A 145 21.45 -16.64 7.76
N VAL A 146 21.01 -15.40 7.69
CA VAL A 146 19.72 -14.97 8.22
C VAL A 146 19.07 -13.97 7.27
N ILE A 147 17.76 -14.06 7.14
CA ILE A 147 16.92 -13.05 6.51
C ILE A 147 16.04 -12.46 7.59
N THR A 148 16.08 -11.13 7.73
CA THR A 148 15.32 -10.37 8.73
C THR A 148 14.22 -9.56 8.04
N PRO A 149 13.13 -9.18 8.75
CA PRO A 149 12.08 -8.36 8.16
C PRO A 149 12.56 -7.00 7.66
N LYS A 150 13.72 -6.51 8.11
CA LYS A 150 14.24 -5.18 7.75
C LYS A 150 15.12 -5.18 6.51
N MET A 151 15.46 -6.35 5.96
CA MET A 151 16.37 -6.42 4.82
C MET A 151 15.81 -5.70 3.59
N SER A 152 16.64 -4.90 2.96
CA SER A 152 16.37 -4.31 1.65
C SER A 152 16.61 -5.32 0.52
N PHE A 153 16.03 -5.06 -0.65
CA PHE A 153 16.32 -5.84 -1.86
C PHE A 153 17.82 -5.92 -2.18
N LYS A 154 18.58 -4.85 -1.91
CA LYS A 154 20.03 -4.82 -2.13
C LYS A 154 20.73 -5.84 -1.23
N GLU A 155 20.39 -5.86 0.05
CA GLU A 155 20.99 -6.79 1.02
C GLU A 155 20.61 -8.25 0.73
N LEU A 156 19.38 -8.51 0.26
CA LEU A 156 18.96 -9.84 -0.20
C LEU A 156 19.77 -10.31 -1.42
N ALA A 157 20.02 -9.41 -2.37
CA ALA A 157 20.84 -9.70 -3.54
C ALA A 157 22.31 -9.96 -3.16
N GLU A 158 22.86 -9.19 -2.24
CA GLU A 158 24.21 -9.41 -1.70
C GLU A 158 24.30 -10.75 -0.97
N LEU A 159 23.31 -11.10 -0.15
CA LEU A 159 23.24 -12.39 0.53
C LEU A 159 23.26 -13.55 -0.47
N LYS A 160 22.41 -13.47 -1.50
CA LYS A 160 22.39 -14.46 -2.60
C LYS A 160 23.77 -14.61 -3.24
N GLN A 161 24.40 -13.50 -3.61
CA GLN A 161 25.73 -13.53 -4.22
C GLN A 161 26.78 -14.16 -3.31
N ILE A 162 26.77 -13.86 -2.00
CA ILE A 162 27.69 -14.46 -1.04
C ILE A 162 27.52 -15.98 -1.00
N ILE A 163 26.27 -16.46 -0.93
CA ILE A 163 25.97 -17.89 -0.87
C ILE A 163 26.38 -18.60 -2.16
N GLU A 164 26.05 -18.04 -3.33
CA GLU A 164 26.34 -18.65 -4.63
C GLU A 164 27.84 -18.62 -4.98
N ASN A 165 28.58 -17.61 -4.50
CA ASN A 165 30.02 -17.53 -4.71
C ASN A 165 30.82 -18.47 -3.81
N ASP A 166 30.36 -18.69 -2.58
CA ASP A 166 31.11 -19.49 -1.59
C ASP A 166 30.64 -20.94 -1.48
N THR A 167 29.47 -21.26 -2.03
CA THR A 167 28.90 -22.61 -2.04
C THR A 167 28.54 -23.09 -3.45
N ARG A 168 28.08 -24.34 -3.56
CA ARG A 168 27.51 -24.90 -4.81
C ARG A 168 25.98 -24.89 -4.80
N TYR A 169 25.38 -24.12 -3.89
CA TYR A 169 23.93 -23.98 -3.81
C TYR A 169 23.48 -22.77 -4.61
N THR A 170 22.38 -22.92 -5.33
CA THR A 170 21.59 -21.83 -5.87
C THR A 170 20.66 -21.32 -4.78
N PHE A 171 20.59 -20.01 -4.59
CA PHE A 171 19.77 -19.37 -3.56
C PHE A 171 18.76 -18.44 -4.23
N ASP A 172 17.49 -18.83 -4.25
CA ASP A 172 16.45 -18.15 -5.00
C ASP A 172 15.34 -17.62 -4.11
N PHE A 173 14.93 -16.38 -4.40
CA PHE A 173 13.72 -15.79 -3.87
C PHE A 173 12.60 -15.96 -4.88
N THR A 174 11.61 -16.79 -4.58
CA THR A 174 10.45 -16.99 -5.45
C THR A 174 9.34 -15.99 -5.20
N GLU A 175 9.30 -15.44 -3.98
CA GLU A 175 8.38 -14.41 -3.58
C GLU A 175 9.09 -13.46 -2.61
N ILE A 176 8.91 -12.16 -2.81
CA ILE A 176 9.28 -11.13 -1.85
C ILE A 176 8.17 -10.07 -1.92
N LYS A 177 7.45 -9.89 -0.82
CA LYS A 177 6.44 -8.85 -0.65
C LYS A 177 6.91 -7.91 0.45
N PHE A 178 7.00 -6.63 0.11
CA PHE A 178 7.24 -5.57 1.08
C PHE A 178 5.91 -5.00 1.53
N ASP A 179 5.91 -4.42 2.72
CA ASP A 179 4.79 -3.62 3.17
C ASP A 179 4.56 -2.43 2.22
N PRO A 180 3.36 -1.82 2.20
CA PRO A 180 3.05 -0.74 1.28
C PRO A 180 3.97 0.49 1.36
N PHE A 181 4.66 0.70 2.48
CA PHE A 181 5.63 1.78 2.67
C PHE A 181 7.09 1.33 2.48
N GLN A 182 7.34 0.06 2.15
CA GLN A 182 8.67 -0.53 1.96
C GLN A 182 9.62 -0.34 3.15
N LEU A 183 9.07 -0.31 4.36
CA LEU A 183 9.77 -0.29 5.64
C LEU A 183 10.22 -1.70 6.08
N TYR A 184 9.51 -2.75 5.68
CA TYR A 184 9.83 -4.14 6.01
C TYR A 184 9.26 -5.15 5.00
N ILE A 185 9.68 -6.40 5.13
CA ILE A 185 9.22 -7.55 4.34
C ILE A 185 8.00 -8.18 5.05
N ASP A 186 6.87 -8.25 4.35
CA ASP A 186 5.62 -8.89 4.80
C ASP A 186 5.62 -10.39 4.55
N ALA A 187 6.17 -10.80 3.40
CA ALA A 187 6.22 -12.20 3.02
C ALA A 187 7.45 -12.48 2.18
N ILE A 188 8.05 -13.65 2.40
CA ILE A 188 9.19 -14.12 1.61
C ILE A 188 9.13 -15.63 1.42
N LYS A 189 9.48 -16.08 0.22
CA LYS A 189 9.66 -17.50 -0.09
C LYS A 189 11.02 -17.78 -0.68
N VAL A 190 11.80 -18.56 0.04
CA VAL A 190 13.19 -18.87 -0.26
C VAL A 190 13.31 -20.34 -0.65
N ASN A 191 13.97 -20.58 -1.78
CA ASN A 191 14.32 -21.91 -2.24
C ASN A 191 15.84 -22.02 -2.33
N VAL A 192 16.39 -23.08 -1.74
CA VAL A 192 17.81 -23.38 -1.80
C VAL A 192 17.98 -24.78 -2.38
N HIS A 193 18.75 -24.91 -3.44
CA HIS A 193 18.96 -26.20 -4.08
C HIS A 193 20.38 -26.34 -4.59
N LYS A 194 20.87 -27.57 -4.58
CA LYS A 194 22.15 -27.95 -5.20
C LYS A 194 21.85 -28.60 -6.55
N GLU A 195 22.64 -28.32 -7.59
CA GLU A 195 22.44 -28.89 -8.94
C GLU A 195 22.26 -30.42 -8.93
N LYS A 196 22.97 -31.10 -8.02
CA LYS A 196 22.85 -32.53 -7.75
C LYS A 196 22.84 -32.75 -6.24
N GLY A 197 21.67 -32.81 -5.63
CA GLY A 197 21.55 -33.13 -4.21
C GLY A 197 20.30 -32.58 -3.54
N GLY A 198 20.43 -32.29 -2.24
CA GLY A 198 19.35 -31.79 -1.41
C GLY A 198 18.81 -30.43 -1.88
N SER A 199 17.52 -30.25 -1.65
CA SER A 199 16.84 -28.96 -1.76
C SER A 199 16.09 -28.69 -0.45
N GLY A 200 15.91 -27.42 -0.15
CA GLY A 200 15.12 -26.94 0.97
C GLY A 200 14.35 -25.69 0.53
N SER A 201 13.17 -25.51 1.09
CA SER A 201 12.37 -24.32 0.90
C SER A 201 11.81 -23.88 2.23
N THR A 202 11.69 -22.58 2.42
CA THR A 202 10.95 -22.00 3.53
C THR A 202 10.15 -20.82 3.02
N ASP A 203 8.98 -20.64 3.60
CA ASP A 203 8.15 -19.47 3.47
C ASP A 203 7.91 -18.88 4.85
N GLU A 204 7.84 -17.57 4.91
CA GLU A 204 7.47 -16.84 6.12
C GLU A 204 6.63 -15.63 5.71
N GLY A 205 5.62 -15.33 6.53
CA GLY A 205 4.64 -14.29 6.26
C GLY A 205 3.39 -14.80 5.54
N ASP A 206 2.34 -13.99 5.59
CA ASP A 206 1.05 -14.24 4.97
C ASP A 206 0.40 -12.91 4.52
N GLU A 207 -0.88 -12.93 4.19
CA GLU A 207 -1.64 -11.72 3.84
C GLU A 207 -2.05 -10.87 5.08
N SER A 208 -1.47 -11.10 6.27
CA SER A 208 -1.85 -10.38 7.49
C SER A 208 -1.29 -8.95 7.61
N ASP A 209 -0.40 -8.54 6.68
CA ASP A 209 0.37 -7.28 6.73
C ASP A 209 1.32 -7.19 7.95
N GLU A 210 1.63 -8.31 8.59
CA GLU A 210 2.62 -8.40 9.68
C GLU A 210 4.02 -8.68 9.12
N PRO A 211 5.09 -8.17 9.77
CA PRO A 211 6.45 -8.45 9.34
C PRO A 211 6.78 -9.93 9.48
N ILE A 212 7.57 -10.45 8.53
CA ILE A 212 8.10 -11.82 8.65
C ILE A 212 8.89 -11.99 9.95
N LYS A 213 8.86 -13.19 10.52
CA LYS A 213 9.87 -13.58 11.50
C LYS A 213 11.21 -13.80 10.80
N SER A 214 12.31 -13.60 11.52
CA SER A 214 13.61 -13.85 10.92
C SER A 214 13.79 -15.35 10.66
N ILE A 215 14.10 -15.68 9.41
CA ILE A 215 14.42 -17.03 8.96
C ILE A 215 15.93 -17.16 8.78
N GLY A 216 16.47 -18.34 9.07
CA GLY A 216 17.90 -18.57 8.98
C GLY A 216 18.21 -19.99 8.55
N GLY A 217 19.49 -20.24 8.36
CA GLY A 217 19.93 -21.56 7.95
C GLY A 217 21.43 -21.67 7.87
N TYR A 218 21.86 -22.86 7.45
CA TYR A 218 23.24 -23.13 7.12
C TYR A 218 23.36 -23.92 5.83
N LEU A 219 24.47 -23.72 5.13
CA LEU A 219 24.83 -24.42 3.92
C LEU A 219 26.27 -24.92 4.03
N SER A 220 26.46 -26.22 3.87
CA SER A 220 27.77 -26.85 3.90
C SER A 220 28.46 -26.77 2.54
N ARG A 221 29.76 -26.48 2.55
CA ARG A 221 30.61 -26.46 1.36
C ARG A 221 31.05 -27.86 0.92
N THR A 222 30.81 -28.88 1.75
CA THR A 222 31.26 -30.25 1.48
C THR A 222 30.49 -30.89 0.31
N GLU A 223 31.12 -31.87 -0.34
CA GLU A 223 30.50 -32.57 -1.48
C GLU A 223 29.22 -33.30 -1.11
N ARG A 224 29.13 -33.82 0.13
CA ARG A 224 27.93 -34.48 0.66
C ARG A 224 26.73 -33.53 0.75
N GLY A 225 26.97 -32.23 0.90
CA GLY A 225 25.94 -31.19 0.87
C GLY A 225 24.93 -31.31 1.99
N GLU A 226 25.21 -30.66 3.11
CA GLU A 226 24.24 -30.50 4.20
C GLU A 226 23.61 -29.12 4.11
N LEU A 227 22.29 -29.06 4.23
CA LEU A 227 21.53 -27.83 4.33
C LEU A 227 20.58 -27.92 5.52
N GLY A 228 20.37 -26.79 6.19
CA GLY A 228 19.33 -26.63 7.19
C GLY A 228 18.70 -25.25 7.01
N ILE A 229 17.37 -25.18 7.07
CA ILE A 229 16.59 -23.95 6.98
C ILE A 229 15.54 -23.99 8.08
N GLY A 230 15.34 -22.89 8.80
CA GLY A 230 14.37 -22.80 9.90
C GLY A 230 14.33 -21.41 10.53
N GLY A 231 13.61 -21.28 11.64
CA GLY A 231 13.55 -20.02 12.40
C GLY A 231 14.88 -19.70 13.10
N VAL A 232 15.20 -18.42 13.25
CA VAL A 232 16.43 -17.98 13.96
C VAL A 232 16.30 -18.15 15.48
N SER A 233 15.07 -18.14 15.98
CA SER A 233 14.69 -18.21 17.39
C SER A 233 13.99 -19.53 17.71
N GLY A 234 14.26 -20.10 18.88
CA GLY A 234 13.60 -21.33 19.37
C GLY A 234 14.38 -22.64 19.13
N ALA A 235 13.67 -23.75 19.18
CA ALA A 235 14.21 -25.10 19.02
C ALA A 235 14.80 -25.34 17.61
N ASP A 236 14.31 -24.59 16.62
CA ASP A 236 14.68 -24.72 15.21
C ASP A 236 15.88 -23.84 14.81
N ASN A 237 16.65 -23.28 15.76
CA ASN A 237 17.73 -22.35 15.42
C ASN A 237 18.92 -22.98 14.69
N LEU A 238 18.96 -24.30 14.49
CA LEU A 238 19.96 -25.02 13.69
C LEU A 238 21.44 -24.69 14.02
N GLY A 239 21.71 -24.26 15.25
CA GLY A 239 23.06 -23.84 15.68
C GLY A 239 23.50 -22.49 15.12
N THR A 240 22.55 -21.61 14.79
CA THR A 240 22.80 -20.26 14.26
C THR A 240 23.73 -19.49 15.21
N PRO A 241 24.83 -18.89 14.69
CA PRO A 241 25.76 -18.09 15.48
C PRO A 241 25.07 -16.95 16.23
N SER A 242 25.52 -16.67 17.46
CA SER A 242 24.99 -15.59 18.31
C SER A 242 24.98 -14.23 17.62
N ALA A 243 26.00 -13.94 16.81
CA ALA A 243 26.07 -12.69 16.05
C ALA A 243 24.88 -12.51 15.09
N LEU A 244 24.43 -13.58 14.43
CA LEU A 244 23.28 -13.51 13.52
C LEU A 244 21.95 -13.43 14.28
N LYS A 245 21.85 -14.11 15.43
CA LYS A 245 20.67 -14.00 16.31
C LYS A 245 20.49 -12.58 16.82
N GLN A 246 21.56 -11.95 17.27
CA GLN A 246 21.52 -10.57 17.73
C GLN A 246 21.07 -9.61 16.61
N VAL A 247 21.58 -9.79 15.38
CA VAL A 247 21.15 -8.99 14.22
C VAL A 247 19.66 -9.16 13.94
N ALA A 248 19.14 -10.40 14.01
CA ALA A 248 17.73 -10.68 13.83
C ALA A 248 16.86 -9.99 14.90
N GLU A 249 17.21 -10.15 16.18
CA GLU A 249 16.47 -9.53 17.30
C GLU A 249 16.48 -8.00 17.23
N GLU A 250 17.62 -7.39 16.86
CA GLU A 250 17.75 -5.95 16.68
C GLU A 250 16.89 -5.43 15.53
N ASP A 251 16.89 -6.13 14.39
CA ASP A 251 16.11 -5.74 13.22
C ASP A 251 14.61 -5.94 13.44
N GLU A 252 14.19 -7.05 14.06
CA GLU A 252 12.79 -7.29 14.44
C GLU A 252 12.28 -6.21 15.40
N LYS A 253 13.07 -5.87 16.43
CA LYS A 253 12.72 -4.80 17.37
C LYS A 253 12.65 -3.43 16.69
N ALA A 254 13.55 -3.15 15.75
CA ALA A 254 13.54 -1.91 14.99
C ALA A 254 12.27 -1.80 14.12
N VAL A 255 11.89 -2.88 13.42
CA VAL A 255 10.68 -2.94 12.61
C VAL A 255 9.43 -2.80 13.48
N ALA A 256 9.36 -3.49 14.63
CA ALA A 256 8.26 -3.32 15.58
C ALA A 256 8.10 -1.86 16.04
N GLY A 257 9.22 -1.16 16.27
CA GLY A 257 9.22 0.28 16.57
C GLY A 257 8.69 1.13 15.41
N LEU A 258 9.08 0.83 14.17
CA LEU A 258 8.59 1.53 12.98
C LEU A 258 7.09 1.31 12.75
N ILE A 259 6.61 0.08 12.97
CA ILE A 259 5.18 -0.26 12.90
C ILE A 259 4.42 0.53 13.96
N ALA A 260 4.89 0.54 15.21
CA ALA A 260 4.26 1.30 16.27
C ALA A 260 4.18 2.81 15.95
N GLN A 261 5.25 3.38 15.38
CA GLN A 261 5.29 4.79 14.97
C GLN A 261 4.36 5.11 13.78
N ASN A 262 4.21 4.17 12.85
CA ASN A 262 3.42 4.37 11.63
C ASN A 262 2.04 3.70 11.67
N ARG A 263 1.62 3.13 12.82
CA ARG A 263 0.37 2.36 12.97
C ARG A 263 -0.84 3.08 12.38
N MET A 264 -0.95 4.39 12.64
CA MET A 264 -2.06 5.18 12.12
C MET A 264 -1.99 5.39 10.60
N ARG A 265 -0.80 5.52 10.03
CA ARG A 265 -0.62 5.62 8.57
C ARG A 265 -1.00 4.31 7.88
N TYR A 266 -0.59 3.17 8.42
CA TYR A 266 -1.03 1.85 7.95
C TYR A 266 -2.55 1.72 8.04
N PHE A 267 -3.11 2.10 9.18
CA PHE A 267 -4.55 2.03 9.41
C PHE A 267 -5.35 2.87 8.41
N ILE A 268 -4.89 4.09 8.13
CA ILE A 268 -5.47 4.96 7.10
C ILE A 268 -5.34 4.31 5.72
N LEU A 269 -4.14 3.91 5.32
CA LEU A 269 -3.90 3.35 3.98
C LEU A 269 -4.77 2.11 3.70
N LYS A 270 -4.91 1.21 4.69
CA LYS A 270 -5.68 -0.03 4.56
C LYS A 270 -7.19 0.21 4.43
N ASN A 271 -7.69 1.26 5.06
CA ASN A 271 -9.14 1.52 5.16
C ASN A 271 -9.60 2.72 4.32
N GLU A 272 -8.67 3.44 3.70
CA GLU A 272 -9.02 4.54 2.81
C GLU A 272 -9.74 3.99 1.58
N LEU A 273 -10.93 4.52 1.32
CA LEU A 273 -11.70 4.25 0.11
C LEU A 273 -10.86 4.59 -1.13
N SER A 274 -10.42 3.55 -1.84
CA SER A 274 -9.79 3.67 -3.16
C SER A 274 -10.82 3.98 -4.25
N GLY A 275 -10.44 4.75 -5.28
CA GLY A 275 -11.33 5.07 -6.40
C GLY A 275 -11.14 6.47 -6.99
N PRO A 276 -11.73 6.76 -8.17
CA PRO A 276 -11.63 8.05 -8.83
C PRO A 276 -12.37 9.13 -8.03
N GLY A 277 -11.79 10.33 -7.95
CA GLY A 277 -12.40 11.48 -7.26
C GLY A 277 -11.36 12.40 -6.66
N SER A 278 -11.79 13.57 -6.20
CA SER A 278 -10.93 14.45 -5.40
C SER A 278 -10.92 13.97 -3.96
N SER A 279 -9.74 13.71 -3.40
CA SER A 279 -9.53 13.44 -1.99
C SER A 279 -8.93 14.67 -1.30
N ARG A 280 -9.38 14.96 -0.08
CA ARG A 280 -8.84 16.00 0.78
C ARG A 280 -8.60 15.40 2.15
N GLN A 281 -7.36 15.50 2.64
CA GLN A 281 -6.98 15.02 3.95
C GLN A 281 -6.77 16.21 4.90
N ILE A 282 -7.31 16.07 6.12
CA ILE A 282 -7.23 17.09 7.16
C ILE A 282 -6.78 16.39 8.45
N ILE A 283 -5.82 16.99 9.14
CA ILE A 283 -5.40 16.51 10.45
C ILE A 283 -6.47 16.89 11.47
N GLY A 284 -6.93 15.94 12.29
CA GLY A 284 -7.96 16.16 13.31
C GLY A 284 -7.60 17.28 14.29
N GLN A 285 -6.30 17.45 14.57
CA GLN A 285 -5.80 18.57 15.38
C GLN A 285 -6.21 19.94 14.83
N TRP A 286 -6.16 20.13 13.51
CA TRP A 286 -6.55 21.39 12.90
C TRP A 286 -8.03 21.71 13.14
N LEU A 287 -8.91 20.70 13.12
CA LEU A 287 -10.33 20.88 13.43
C LEU A 287 -10.54 21.24 14.91
N ARG A 288 -9.75 20.64 15.82
CA ARG A 288 -9.81 20.95 17.26
C ARG A 288 -9.33 22.36 17.56
N ASP A 289 -8.30 22.82 16.85
CA ASP A 289 -7.74 24.16 17.02
C ASP A 289 -8.64 25.26 16.42
N ASN A 290 -9.65 24.88 15.63
CA ASN A 290 -10.55 25.81 14.92
C ASN A 290 -12.04 25.47 15.16
N PRO A 291 -12.52 25.40 16.42
CA PRO A 291 -13.91 25.04 16.71
C PRO A 291 -14.89 26.09 16.19
N GLY A 292 -16.07 25.64 15.75
CA GLY A 292 -17.13 26.46 15.16
C GLY A 292 -16.87 26.90 13.71
N ARG A 293 -15.68 26.67 13.16
CA ARG A 293 -15.34 27.05 11.79
C ARG A 293 -15.97 26.07 10.80
N ARG A 294 -17.11 26.46 10.25
CA ARG A 294 -17.80 25.70 9.20
C ARG A 294 -17.07 25.88 7.88
N ASN A 295 -16.67 24.78 7.27
CA ASN A 295 -16.16 24.77 5.92
C ASN A 295 -16.83 23.64 5.14
N GLU A 296 -17.72 24.01 4.22
CA GLU A 296 -18.48 23.06 3.39
C GLU A 296 -17.55 22.13 2.60
N GLU A 297 -16.35 22.60 2.25
CA GLU A 297 -15.35 21.82 1.53
C GLU A 297 -14.81 20.63 2.31
N LEU A 298 -14.84 20.71 3.65
CA LEU A 298 -14.33 19.68 4.55
C LEU A 298 -15.41 18.68 4.94
N GLY A 299 -16.69 18.99 4.72
CA GLY A 299 -17.81 18.10 5.05
C GLY A 299 -17.97 17.76 6.54
N VAL A 300 -17.04 18.19 7.40
CA VAL A 300 -17.01 17.95 8.84
C VAL A 300 -16.41 19.16 9.56
N PHE A 301 -16.89 19.43 10.76
CA PHE A 301 -16.35 20.45 11.65
C PHE A 301 -16.58 20.05 13.10
N ILE A 302 -15.82 20.67 14.01
CA ILE A 302 -16.05 20.58 15.45
C ILE A 302 -16.80 21.84 15.88
N ASN A 303 -17.90 21.71 16.61
CA ASN A 303 -18.67 22.85 17.09
C ASN A 303 -18.02 23.50 18.33
N THR A 304 -18.61 24.59 18.84
CA THR A 304 -18.11 25.28 20.05
C THR A 304 -18.23 24.45 21.34
N GLU A 305 -19.04 23.40 21.33
CA GLU A 305 -19.20 22.43 22.42
C GLU A 305 -18.21 21.25 22.29
N ASN A 306 -17.22 21.35 21.39
CA ASN A 306 -16.23 20.32 21.10
C ASN A 306 -16.83 18.99 20.56
N ARG A 307 -18.02 19.05 19.94
CA ARG A 307 -18.68 17.90 19.31
C ARG A 307 -18.47 17.89 17.80
N LEU A 308 -18.28 16.70 17.24
CA LEU A 308 -18.13 16.52 15.80
C LEU A 308 -19.49 16.62 15.09
N GLN A 309 -19.53 17.33 13.96
CA GLN A 309 -20.73 17.49 13.14
C GLN A 309 -20.39 17.42 11.66
N LEU A 310 -21.31 16.87 10.86
CA LEU A 310 -21.20 16.80 9.40
C LEU A 310 -21.92 17.98 8.74
N TYR A 311 -21.42 18.37 7.57
CA TYR A 311 -22.11 19.31 6.69
C TYR A 311 -23.05 18.54 5.75
N GLN A 312 -24.34 18.88 5.74
CA GLN A 312 -25.37 18.24 4.91
C GLN A 312 -25.35 16.70 5.04
N PRO A 313 -25.62 16.15 6.24
CA PRO A 313 -25.50 14.71 6.51
C PRO A 313 -26.34 13.84 5.56
N GLU A 314 -27.43 14.36 5.00
CA GLU A 314 -28.28 13.69 4.01
C GLU A 314 -27.56 13.26 2.72
N ASN A 315 -26.42 13.89 2.37
CA ASN A 315 -25.66 13.59 1.15
C ASN A 315 -24.27 12.98 1.44
N VAL A 316 -24.02 12.58 2.68
CA VAL A 316 -22.72 12.09 3.15
C VAL A 316 -22.83 10.62 3.55
N THR A 317 -21.94 9.79 3.01
CA THR A 317 -21.64 8.49 3.57
C THR A 317 -20.52 8.64 4.58
N LEU A 318 -20.81 8.37 5.85
CA LEU A 318 -19.85 8.43 6.94
C LEU A 318 -19.16 7.08 7.10
N LEU A 319 -17.83 7.09 7.14
CA LEU A 319 -17.04 5.96 7.57
C LEU A 319 -16.26 6.36 8.81
N ILE A 320 -16.31 5.53 9.85
CA ILE A 320 -15.45 5.66 11.02
C ILE A 320 -14.57 4.44 11.05
N ASN A 321 -13.25 4.65 11.02
CA ASN A 321 -12.28 3.56 11.10
C ASN A 321 -12.52 2.47 10.02
N GLY A 322 -12.89 2.90 8.81
CA GLY A 322 -13.17 2.02 7.67
C GLY A 322 -14.57 1.38 7.65
N ARG A 323 -15.37 1.55 8.70
CA ARG A 323 -16.75 1.00 8.78
C ARG A 323 -17.77 2.08 8.46
N GLU A 324 -18.73 1.76 7.60
CA GLU A 324 -19.86 2.66 7.33
C GLU A 324 -20.74 2.77 8.59
N MET A 325 -21.06 4.01 8.96
CA MET A 325 -21.79 4.35 10.19
C MET A 325 -22.94 5.29 9.87
N ASN A 326 -23.94 5.36 10.75
CA ASN A 326 -25.03 6.32 10.57
C ASN A 326 -24.50 7.74 10.80
N THR A 327 -24.93 8.69 9.98
CA THR A 327 -24.50 10.09 10.10
C THR A 327 -24.90 10.74 11.41
N SER A 328 -25.92 10.22 12.12
CA SER A 328 -26.30 10.65 13.47
C SER A 328 -25.29 10.26 14.56
N GLU A 329 -24.58 9.14 14.38
CA GLU A 329 -23.62 8.59 15.35
C GLU A 329 -22.35 9.43 15.44
N VAL A 330 -22.09 10.28 14.45
CA VAL A 330 -20.93 11.19 14.42
C VAL A 330 -20.84 12.08 15.66
N THR A 331 -21.98 12.43 16.26
CA THR A 331 -22.05 13.30 17.44
C THR A 331 -21.63 12.62 18.74
N GLN A 332 -21.59 11.28 18.74
CA GLN A 332 -21.16 10.46 19.88
C GLN A 332 -19.65 10.24 19.91
N VAL A 333 -18.96 10.57 18.81
CA VAL A 333 -17.52 10.39 18.67
C VAL A 333 -16.78 11.48 19.45
N ASP A 334 -15.82 11.10 20.29
CA ASP A 334 -14.96 12.07 20.96
C ASP A 334 -14.01 12.74 19.94
N SER A 335 -14.15 14.05 19.79
CA SER A 335 -13.31 14.84 18.90
C SER A 335 -11.83 14.86 19.31
N LYS A 336 -11.52 14.54 20.58
CA LYS A 336 -10.14 14.39 21.07
C LYS A 336 -9.44 13.18 20.48
N GLU A 337 -10.19 12.12 20.19
CA GLU A 337 -9.65 10.90 19.59
C GLU A 337 -9.46 11.06 18.08
N LEU A 338 -10.00 12.09 17.44
CA LEU A 338 -9.92 12.24 15.99
C LEU A 338 -8.47 12.46 15.52
N HIS A 339 -7.93 11.54 14.74
CA HIS A 339 -6.59 11.65 14.17
C HIS A 339 -6.59 12.33 12.80
N THR A 340 -7.35 11.77 11.85
CA THR A 340 -7.39 12.23 10.46
C THR A 340 -8.83 12.22 9.96
N VAL A 341 -9.16 13.20 9.11
CA VAL A 341 -10.36 13.18 8.27
C VAL A 341 -9.94 13.10 6.81
N ILE A 342 -10.54 12.19 6.06
CA ILE A 342 -10.42 12.13 4.60
C ILE A 342 -11.80 12.36 3.99
N VAL A 343 -11.90 13.38 3.15
CA VAL A 343 -13.12 13.73 2.43
C VAL A 343 -12.93 13.39 0.98
N LYS A 344 -13.80 12.54 0.44
CA LYS A 344 -13.73 12.10 -0.94
C LYS A 344 -15.04 12.38 -1.65
N ASP A 345 -14.96 13.15 -2.73
CA ASP A 345 -16.11 13.45 -3.58
C ASP A 345 -16.02 12.59 -4.85
N ILE A 346 -16.98 11.69 -5.03
CA ILE A 346 -17.10 10.78 -6.18
C ILE A 346 -18.28 11.24 -7.04
N GLN A 347 -18.11 11.28 -8.36
CA GLN A 347 -19.23 11.56 -9.26
C GLN A 347 -20.23 10.39 -9.23
N ASP A 348 -21.49 10.69 -8.91
CA ASP A 348 -22.53 9.68 -8.84
C ASP A 348 -23.06 9.41 -10.27
N GLY A 349 -22.34 8.54 -11.00
CA GLY A 349 -22.62 8.17 -12.39
C GLY A 349 -24.07 7.73 -12.69
N PRO A 350 -24.78 7.00 -11.81
CA PRO A 350 -26.16 6.57 -12.08
C PRO A 350 -27.24 7.61 -11.73
N SER A 351 -26.96 8.65 -10.94
CA SER A 351 -27.98 9.56 -10.39
C SER A 351 -28.18 10.89 -11.14
N GLY A 352 -27.56 11.03 -12.32
CA GLY A 352 -27.67 12.20 -13.19
C GLY A 352 -26.46 13.12 -13.15
N SER A 353 -26.21 13.81 -14.27
CA SER A 353 -25.05 14.69 -14.45
C SER A 353 -25.02 15.80 -13.39
N GLY A 354 -24.07 15.74 -12.46
CA GLY A 354 -23.73 16.84 -11.55
C GLY A 354 -23.87 16.55 -10.06
N ARG A 355 -24.49 15.44 -9.64
CA ARG A 355 -24.51 15.06 -8.22
C ARG A 355 -23.22 14.35 -7.84
N LYS A 356 -22.53 14.86 -6.82
CA LYS A 356 -21.35 14.24 -6.22
C LYS A 356 -21.79 13.55 -4.94
N LYS A 357 -21.46 12.27 -4.80
CA LYS A 357 -21.59 11.56 -3.53
C LYS A 357 -20.36 11.84 -2.70
N ARG A 358 -20.56 12.32 -1.48
CA ARG A 358 -19.48 12.66 -0.56
C ARG A 358 -19.27 11.54 0.45
N TYR A 359 -18.04 11.12 0.59
CA TYR A 359 -17.59 10.19 1.61
C TYR A 359 -16.75 10.95 2.63
N VAL A 360 -17.13 10.88 3.90
CA VAL A 360 -16.33 11.44 5.00
C VAL A 360 -15.80 10.26 5.81
N GLN A 361 -14.49 10.11 5.83
CA GLN A 361 -13.79 9.04 6.53
C GLN A 361 -13.10 9.63 7.76
N LEU A 362 -13.52 9.23 8.93
CA LEU A 362 -12.95 9.62 10.21
C LEU A 362 -12.04 8.50 10.70
N PHE A 363 -10.78 8.83 10.96
CA PHE A 363 -9.80 7.93 11.55
C PHE A 363 -9.52 8.39 12.96
N MET A 364 -9.87 7.55 13.92
CA MET A 364 -9.71 7.80 15.35
C MET A 364 -8.40 7.17 15.82
N ASN A 365 -7.73 7.79 16.79
CA ASN A 365 -6.68 7.15 17.57
C ASN A 365 -7.29 5.89 18.20
N GLN A 366 -6.78 4.72 17.83
CA GLN A 366 -7.18 3.49 18.49
C GLN A 366 -6.63 3.52 19.92
N PRO A 367 -7.42 3.11 20.92
CA PRO A 367 -6.94 2.96 22.30
C PRO A 367 -5.77 1.98 22.41
#